data_AF-A0A3D2ARV1-F1
#
_entry.id   AF-A0A3D2ARV1-F1
#
_cell.length_a   1.000
_cell.length_b   1.000
_cell.length_c   1.000
_cell.angle_alpha   90.00
_cell.angle_beta   90.00
_cell.angle_gamma   90.00
#
_symmetry.space_group_name_H-M   'P 1'
#
loop_
_entity.id
_entity.type
_entity.pdbx_description
1 polymer ?
#
loop_
_entity_poly.entity_id
_entity_poly.type
_entity_poly.pdbx_seq_one_letter_code
_entity_poly.pdbx_strand_id
1 'polypeptide(L)'
;MYILYISSIIQPTLRYLCHTIASSLQDGYKNEKETIMITEQKIVYLSKKGMKELKKQIANLEHSLHHAEHDLRELERIDSREERFERIEALSRVELLKAELADKRSQQENAKQLPRKRDALKVALGSVVDLVDTKGRIVRYTLVDSLEANPSDGRISVKSPLGQSLVGRSAAETVEWNVGLRANKLQLVRIS
;
A
#
# COMPACT_ATOMS: atom_id res chain seq x y z
N MET A 1 -23.50 36.15 16.98
CA MET A 1 -23.72 37.61 16.83
C MET A 1 -23.18 38.35 18.06
N TYR A 2 -21.86 38.24 18.33
CA TYR A 2 -21.14 38.97 19.41
C TYR A 2 -19.64 39.16 19.06
N ILE A 3 -19.25 39.08 17.78
CA ILE A 3 -17.85 39.23 17.34
C ILE A 3 -17.69 40.43 16.38
N LEU A 4 -18.73 41.25 16.18
CA LEU A 4 -18.70 42.38 15.24
C LEU A 4 -18.82 43.75 15.93
N TYR A 5 -18.41 43.88 17.20
CA TYR A 5 -18.54 45.15 17.93
C TYR A 5 -17.30 45.61 18.70
N ILE A 6 -16.09 45.25 18.24
CA ILE A 6 -14.84 45.85 18.75
C ILE A 6 -13.89 46.18 17.58
N SER A 7 -14.42 46.79 16.52
CA SER A 7 -13.61 47.19 15.35
C SER A 7 -13.25 48.67 15.30
N SER A 8 -13.57 49.45 16.35
CA SER A 8 -13.47 50.92 16.29
C SER A 8 -12.47 51.58 17.26
N ILE A 9 -11.66 50.82 18.01
CA ILE A 9 -10.62 51.40 18.89
C ILE A 9 -9.38 50.50 18.89
N ILE A 10 -8.72 50.35 17.74
CA ILE A 10 -7.47 49.60 17.65
C ILE A 10 -6.51 50.36 16.72
N GLN A 11 -5.35 50.75 17.25
CA GLN A 11 -4.29 51.47 16.53
C GLN A 11 -3.91 50.72 15.22
N PRO A 12 -3.56 51.42 14.13
CA PRO A 12 -3.31 50.81 12.82
C PRO A 12 -2.21 49.74 12.83
N THR A 13 -1.28 49.82 13.79
CA THR A 13 -0.23 48.83 14.03
C THR A 13 -0.76 47.48 14.54
N LEU A 14 -1.78 47.48 15.41
CA LEU A 14 -2.39 46.23 15.90
C LEU A 14 -3.24 45.56 14.82
N ARG A 15 -3.82 46.32 13.87
CA ARG A 15 -4.57 45.78 12.74
C ARG A 15 -3.67 45.00 11.77
N TYR A 16 -2.45 45.47 11.56
CA TYR A 16 -1.42 44.76 10.81
C TYR A 16 -0.99 43.48 11.53
N LEU A 17 -0.72 43.55 12.84
CA LEU A 17 -0.32 42.38 13.62
C LEU A 17 -1.42 41.30 13.61
N CYS A 18 -2.69 41.71 13.72
CA CYS A 18 -3.83 40.80 13.66
C CYS A 18 -4.00 40.16 12.27
N HIS A 19 -3.77 40.91 11.18
CA HIS A 19 -3.82 40.36 9.82
C HIS A 19 -2.66 39.40 9.53
N THR A 20 -1.44 39.72 9.98
CA THR A 20 -0.26 38.84 9.84
C THR A 20 -0.41 37.56 10.66
N ILE A 21 -0.92 37.64 11.90
CA ILE A 21 -1.21 36.48 12.74
C ILE A 21 -2.37 35.66 12.15
N ALA A 22 -3.41 36.31 11.59
CA ALA A 22 -4.50 35.60 10.91
C ALA A 22 -4.02 34.86 9.66
N SER A 23 -3.14 35.47 8.85
CA SER A 23 -2.57 34.82 7.66
C SER A 23 -1.64 33.67 8.03
N SER A 24 -0.79 33.83 9.05
CA SER A 24 0.11 32.75 9.49
C SER A 24 -0.61 31.60 10.20
N LEU A 25 -1.69 31.88 10.94
CA LEU A 25 -2.58 30.83 11.47
C LEU A 25 -3.33 30.14 10.34
N GLN A 26 -3.79 30.86 9.32
CA GLN A 26 -4.51 30.27 8.19
C GLN A 26 -3.60 29.39 7.32
N ASP A 27 -2.32 29.75 7.18
CA ASP A 27 -1.30 28.91 6.53
C ASP A 27 -0.86 27.72 7.40
N GLY A 28 -0.79 27.87 8.73
CA GLY A 28 -0.58 26.76 9.67
C GLY A 28 -1.69 25.70 9.57
N TYR A 29 -2.96 26.14 9.61
CA TYR A 29 -4.12 25.26 9.47
C TYR A 29 -4.26 24.64 8.06
N LYS A 30 -3.66 25.23 7.03
CA LYS A 30 -3.66 24.68 5.65
C LYS A 30 -2.63 23.56 5.50
N ASN A 31 -1.46 23.69 6.13
CA ASN A 31 -0.42 22.66 6.16
C ASN A 31 -0.80 21.45 7.05
N GLU A 32 -1.56 21.69 8.13
CA GLU A 32 -2.08 20.61 8.97
C GLU A 32 -3.12 19.77 8.23
N LYS A 33 -3.99 20.37 7.41
CA LYS A 33 -4.96 19.62 6.59
C LYS A 33 -4.36 18.82 5.45
N GLU A 34 -3.14 19.15 5.02
CA GLU A 34 -2.39 18.35 4.05
C GLU A 34 -1.64 17.19 4.73
N THR A 35 -1.40 17.30 6.05
CA THR A 35 -0.77 16.26 6.89
C THR A 35 -1.79 15.34 7.58
N ILE A 36 -3.04 15.78 7.77
CA ILE A 36 -4.12 14.94 8.30
C ILE A 36 -4.58 13.98 7.19
N MET A 37 -3.87 12.86 7.09
CA MET A 37 -4.45 11.54 6.92
C MET A 37 -5.45 11.44 5.76
N ILE A 38 -4.97 11.71 4.55
CA ILE A 38 -5.44 10.92 3.41
C ILE A 38 -4.84 9.51 3.58
N THR A 39 -5.32 8.76 4.57
CA THR A 39 -5.46 7.32 4.37
C THR A 39 -6.57 7.18 3.34
N GLU A 40 -6.25 7.46 2.08
CA GLU A 40 -6.93 6.81 0.97
C GLU A 40 -6.75 5.32 1.26
N GLN A 41 -7.75 4.74 1.91
CA GLN A 41 -7.91 3.31 2.03
C GLN A 41 -8.13 2.78 0.61
N LYS A 42 -7.02 2.71 -0.11
CA LYS A 42 -6.96 2.41 -1.53
C LYS A 42 -7.31 0.95 -1.64
N ILE A 43 -8.52 0.69 -2.13
CA ILE A 43 -9.00 -0.66 -2.43
C ILE A 43 -7.91 -1.38 -3.22
N VAL A 44 -7.35 -2.43 -2.62
CA VAL A 44 -6.35 -3.27 -3.27
C VAL A 44 -7.10 -4.42 -3.91
N TYR A 45 -6.85 -4.68 -5.18
CA TYR A 45 -7.38 -5.89 -5.80
C TYR A 45 -6.38 -7.02 -5.71
N LEU A 46 -6.84 -8.15 -5.18
CA LEU A 46 -6.04 -9.35 -5.04
C LEU A 46 -6.58 -10.48 -5.91
N SER A 47 -5.67 -11.28 -6.44
CA SER A 47 -6.01 -12.55 -7.07
C SER A 47 -6.62 -13.53 -6.06
N LYS A 48 -7.32 -14.57 -6.53
CA LYS A 48 -7.81 -15.66 -5.65
C LYS A 48 -6.68 -16.30 -4.84
N LYS A 49 -5.50 -16.44 -5.46
CA LYS A 49 -4.31 -16.98 -4.82
C LYS A 49 -3.80 -16.01 -3.75
N GLY A 50 -3.72 -14.71 -4.05
CA GLY A 50 -3.33 -13.67 -3.10
C GLY A 50 -4.22 -13.60 -1.88
N MET A 51 -5.55 -13.65 -2.09
CA MET A 51 -6.53 -13.71 -1.00
C MET A 51 -6.32 -14.91 -0.08
N LYS A 52 -6.04 -16.09 -0.67
CA LYS A 52 -5.77 -17.31 0.10
C LYS A 52 -4.46 -17.20 0.89
N GLU A 53 -3.42 -16.66 0.27
CA GLU A 53 -2.12 -16.50 0.91
C GLU A 53 -2.18 -15.47 2.04
N LEU A 54 -2.87 -14.35 1.86
CA LEU A 54 -3.07 -13.34 2.90
C LEU A 54 -3.76 -13.93 4.13
N LYS A 55 -4.84 -14.71 3.92
CA LYS A 55 -5.52 -15.43 5.02
C LYS A 55 -4.60 -16.41 5.73
N LYS A 56 -3.77 -17.13 4.98
CA LYS A 56 -2.79 -18.09 5.54
C LYS A 56 -1.73 -17.36 6.38
N GLN A 57 -1.22 -16.23 5.90
CA GLN A 57 -0.26 -15.40 6.63
C GLN A 57 -0.85 -14.89 7.95
N ILE A 58 -2.09 -14.39 7.92
CA ILE A 58 -2.80 -13.94 9.12
C ILE A 58 -2.95 -15.09 10.13
N ALA A 59 -3.41 -16.26 9.70
CA ALA A 59 -3.55 -17.41 10.59
C ALA A 59 -2.21 -17.85 11.22
N ASN A 60 -1.13 -17.82 10.44
CA ASN A 60 0.21 -18.12 10.95
C ASN A 60 0.71 -17.08 11.96
N LEU A 61 0.44 -15.80 11.72
CA LEU A 61 0.77 -14.72 12.64
C LEU A 61 -0.04 -14.82 13.93
N GLU A 62 -1.33 -15.14 13.85
CA GLU A 62 -2.18 -15.37 15.03
C GLU A 62 -1.68 -16.53 15.88
N HIS A 63 -1.31 -17.65 15.24
CA HIS A 63 -0.71 -18.79 15.93
C HIS A 63 0.64 -18.41 16.58
N SER A 64 1.51 -17.69 15.86
CA SER A 64 2.81 -17.26 16.39
C SER A 64 2.67 -16.28 17.54
N LEU A 65 1.70 -15.37 17.46
CA LEU A 65 1.37 -14.42 18.51
C LEU A 65 0.87 -15.14 19.76
N HIS A 66 -0.02 -16.13 19.61
CA HIS A 66 -0.51 -16.91 20.74
C HIS A 66 0.64 -17.60 21.50
N HIS A 67 1.60 -18.20 20.79
CA HIS A 67 2.80 -18.80 21.41
C HIS A 67 3.66 -17.74 22.11
N ALA A 68 3.94 -16.62 21.45
CA ALA A 68 4.75 -15.55 22.05
C ALA A 68 4.09 -14.95 23.32
N GLU A 69 2.76 -14.79 23.33
CA GLU A 69 2.03 -14.34 24.52
C GLU A 69 2.01 -15.39 25.63
N HIS A 70 2.01 -16.68 25.28
CA HIS A 70 2.17 -17.75 26.26
C HIS A 70 3.56 -17.71 26.90
N ASP A 71 4.62 -17.61 26.09
CA ASP A 71 6.00 -17.52 26.58
C ASP A 71 6.19 -16.30 27.50
N LEU A 72 5.65 -15.14 27.12
CA LEU A 72 5.67 -13.92 27.94
C LEU A 72 4.99 -14.14 29.29
N ARG A 73 3.80 -14.78 29.31
CA ARG A 73 3.07 -15.08 30.56
C ARG A 73 3.87 -15.97 31.49
N GLU A 74 4.62 -16.94 30.97
CA GLU A 74 5.44 -17.81 31.82
C GLU A 74 6.63 -17.05 32.43
N LEU A 75 7.25 -16.15 31.65
CA LEU A 75 8.31 -15.26 32.14
C LEU A 75 7.84 -14.21 33.17
N GLU A 76 6.56 -13.86 33.18
CA GLU A 76 5.97 -12.96 34.19
C GLU A 76 5.83 -13.62 35.57
N ARG A 77 5.87 -14.95 35.66
CA ARG A 77 5.68 -15.70 36.91
C ARG A 77 6.94 -15.81 37.76
N ILE A 78 8.09 -15.43 37.20
CA ILE A 78 9.40 -15.60 37.81
C ILE A 78 10.06 -14.23 37.99
N ASP A 79 10.73 -14.01 39.12
CA ASP A 79 11.28 -12.70 39.52
C ASP A 79 12.80 -12.77 39.74
N SER A 80 13.54 -13.18 38.70
CA SER A 80 15.01 -13.10 38.67
C SER A 80 15.50 -11.92 37.80
N ARG A 81 16.77 -11.51 37.97
CA ARG A 81 17.35 -10.40 37.19
C ARG A 81 17.61 -10.80 35.74
N GLU A 82 18.01 -12.04 35.51
CA GLU A 82 18.26 -12.60 34.18
C GLU A 82 16.97 -12.64 33.34
N GLU A 83 15.85 -13.07 33.93
CA GLU A 83 14.55 -13.13 33.24
C GLU A 83 13.95 -11.77 32.92
N ARG A 84 14.40 -10.69 33.59
CA ARG A 84 13.97 -9.33 33.24
C ARG A 84 14.36 -8.98 31.80
N PHE A 85 15.56 -9.40 31.36
CA PHE A 85 16.00 -9.16 30.00
C PHE A 85 15.17 -9.98 29.00
N GLU A 86 14.97 -11.28 29.29
CA GLU A 86 14.16 -12.17 28.45
C GLU A 86 12.71 -11.70 28.34
N ARG A 87 12.13 -11.14 29.41
CA ARG A 87 10.78 -10.55 29.39
C ARG A 87 10.70 -9.35 28.46
N ILE A 88 11.70 -8.47 28.46
CA ILE A 88 11.76 -7.32 27.56
C ILE A 88 11.82 -7.78 26.10
N GLU A 89 12.62 -8.81 25.82
CA GLU A 89 12.70 -9.40 24.48
C GLU A 89 11.37 -10.06 24.05
N ALA A 90 10.75 -10.84 24.94
CA ALA A 90 9.46 -11.46 24.69
C ALA A 90 8.35 -10.43 24.46
N LEU A 91 8.33 -9.34 25.23
CA LEU A 91 7.40 -8.23 25.03
C LEU A 91 7.59 -7.58 23.65
N SER A 92 8.83 -7.25 23.29
CA SER A 92 9.15 -6.69 21.96
C SER A 92 8.70 -7.62 20.83
N ARG A 93 8.91 -8.93 20.97
CA ARG A 93 8.42 -9.92 19.99
C ARG A 93 6.91 -9.92 19.86
N VAL A 94 6.17 -9.85 20.97
CA VAL A 94 4.70 -9.75 20.96
C VAL A 94 4.24 -8.47 20.27
N GLU A 95 4.87 -7.33 20.55
CA GLU A 95 4.55 -6.05 19.93
C GLU A 95 4.77 -6.06 18.42
N LEU A 96 5.91 -6.60 17.97
CA LEU A 96 6.23 -6.76 16.55
C LEU A 96 5.20 -7.63 15.83
N LEU A 97 4.84 -8.79 16.41
CA LEU A 97 3.83 -9.67 15.83
C LEU A 97 2.44 -9.02 15.79
N LYS A 98 2.06 -8.24 16.82
CA LYS A 98 0.81 -7.48 16.85
C LYS A 98 0.77 -6.41 15.76
N ALA A 99 1.87 -5.68 15.57
CA ALA A 99 1.99 -4.68 14.52
C ALA A 99 1.84 -5.31 13.13
N GLU A 100 2.58 -6.40 12.86
CA GLU A 100 2.49 -7.10 11.57
C GLU A 100 1.08 -7.67 11.32
N LEU A 101 0.46 -8.25 12.35
CA LEU A 101 -0.90 -8.78 12.26
C LEU A 101 -1.93 -7.66 11.98
N ALA A 102 -1.78 -6.49 12.62
CA ALA A 102 -2.64 -5.34 12.38
C ALA A 102 -2.51 -4.84 10.92
N ASP A 103 -1.30 -4.74 10.40
CA ASP A 103 -1.05 -4.36 9.01
C ASP A 103 -1.69 -5.35 8.03
N LYS A 104 -1.55 -6.65 8.27
CA LYS A 104 -2.14 -7.70 7.42
C LYS A 104 -3.66 -7.69 7.47
N ARG A 105 -4.27 -7.45 8.65
CA ARG A 105 -5.72 -7.30 8.79
C ARG A 105 -6.25 -6.07 8.08
N SER A 106 -5.55 -4.94 8.18
CA SER A 106 -5.87 -3.73 7.41
C SER A 106 -5.79 -3.99 5.90
N GLN A 107 -4.77 -4.72 5.43
CA GLN A 107 -4.71 -5.14 4.03
C GLN A 107 -5.88 -6.03 3.63
N GLN A 108 -6.33 -6.94 4.50
CA GLN A 108 -7.46 -7.83 4.24
C GLN A 108 -8.78 -7.08 4.15
N GLU A 109 -9.02 -6.11 5.03
CA GLU A 109 -10.23 -5.27 5.02
C GLU A 109 -10.36 -4.47 3.73
N ASN A 110 -9.23 -3.95 3.25
CA ASN A 110 -9.16 -3.15 2.03
C ASN A 110 -9.06 -3.99 0.74
N ALA A 111 -8.87 -5.31 0.86
CA ALA A 111 -8.69 -6.18 -0.29
C ALA A 111 -10.03 -6.57 -0.92
N LYS A 112 -10.14 -6.41 -2.25
CA LYS A 112 -11.23 -6.94 -3.06
C LYS A 112 -10.72 -8.01 -4.01
N GLN A 113 -11.49 -9.09 -4.17
CA GLN A 113 -11.11 -10.14 -5.10
C GLN A 113 -11.34 -9.65 -6.54
N LEU A 114 -10.39 -9.93 -7.42
CA LEU A 114 -10.55 -9.67 -8.85
C LEU A 114 -11.79 -10.37 -9.42
N PRO A 115 -12.54 -9.70 -10.33
CA PRO A 115 -13.67 -10.31 -11.02
C PRO A 115 -13.20 -11.53 -11.83
N ARG A 116 -14.10 -12.51 -12.01
CA ARG A 116 -13.78 -13.71 -12.79
C ARG A 116 -13.46 -13.34 -14.23
N LYS A 117 -12.51 -14.08 -14.82
CA LYS A 117 -12.07 -13.95 -16.21
C LYS A 117 -13.30 -13.96 -17.14
N ARG A 118 -13.54 -12.83 -17.78
CA ARG A 118 -14.31 -12.73 -19.03
C ARG A 118 -13.30 -12.52 -20.13
N ASP A 119 -13.60 -12.96 -21.36
CA ASP A 119 -12.73 -12.76 -22.52
C ASP A 119 -12.49 -11.26 -22.72
N ALA A 120 -11.38 -10.79 -22.17
CA ALA A 120 -11.06 -9.38 -22.15
C ALA A 120 -10.35 -9.05 -23.46
N LEU A 121 -11.04 -8.28 -24.32
CA LEU A 121 -10.46 -7.71 -25.53
C LEU A 121 -9.30 -6.75 -25.23
N LYS A 122 -9.27 -6.21 -24.00
CA LYS A 122 -8.27 -5.26 -23.52
C LYS A 122 -7.60 -5.76 -22.25
N VAL A 123 -6.33 -5.45 -22.10
CA VAL A 123 -5.55 -5.77 -20.91
C VAL A 123 -6.08 -4.99 -19.70
N ALA A 124 -6.39 -5.70 -18.63
CA ALA A 124 -6.85 -5.14 -17.38
C ALA A 124 -6.13 -5.80 -16.19
N LEU A 125 -6.45 -5.33 -14.98
CA LEU A 125 -5.96 -5.94 -13.76
C LEU A 125 -6.47 -7.39 -13.65
N GLY A 126 -5.54 -8.34 -13.43
CA GLY A 126 -5.81 -9.78 -13.44
C GLY A 126 -5.63 -10.45 -14.80
N SER A 127 -5.43 -9.70 -15.88
CA SER A 127 -5.16 -10.27 -17.21
C SER A 127 -3.80 -10.95 -17.26
N VAL A 128 -3.74 -12.06 -17.97
CA VAL A 128 -2.51 -12.72 -18.37
C VAL A 128 -2.18 -12.29 -19.80
N VAL A 129 -0.98 -11.78 -20.01
CA VAL A 129 -0.49 -11.29 -21.29
C VAL A 129 0.69 -12.13 -21.77
N ASP A 130 0.65 -12.53 -23.03
CA ASP A 130 1.80 -13.13 -23.71
C ASP A 130 2.47 -12.05 -24.58
N LEU A 131 3.72 -11.74 -24.27
CA LEU A 131 4.53 -10.72 -24.91
C LEU A 131 5.66 -11.36 -25.73
N VAL A 132 6.05 -10.73 -26.83
CA VAL A 132 7.15 -11.19 -27.69
C VAL A 132 8.20 -10.09 -27.83
N ASP A 133 9.45 -10.47 -27.59
CA ASP A 133 10.63 -9.62 -27.82
C ASP A 133 10.99 -9.60 -29.32
N THR A 134 11.75 -8.59 -29.73
CA THR A 134 12.36 -8.44 -31.06
C THR A 134 13.12 -9.68 -31.54
N LYS A 135 13.61 -10.50 -30.60
CA LYS A 135 14.29 -11.79 -30.85
C LYS A 135 13.35 -13.00 -30.97
N GLY A 136 12.04 -12.79 -30.97
CA GLY A 136 11.03 -13.86 -31.05
C GLY A 136 10.80 -14.65 -29.75
N ARG A 137 11.36 -14.21 -28.61
CA ARG A 137 11.16 -14.88 -27.32
C ARG A 137 9.80 -14.51 -26.74
N ILE A 138 9.00 -15.51 -26.40
CA ILE A 138 7.70 -15.32 -25.74
C ILE A 138 7.90 -15.26 -24.23
N VAL A 139 7.35 -14.24 -23.59
CA VAL A 139 7.34 -14.05 -22.14
C VAL A 139 5.90 -13.84 -21.67
N ARG A 140 5.49 -14.60 -20.65
CA ARG A 140 4.14 -14.52 -20.08
C ARG A 140 4.16 -13.73 -18.78
N TYR A 141 3.25 -12.77 -18.66
CA TYR A 141 3.07 -12.01 -17.42
C TYR A 141 1.61 -11.97 -16.97
N THR A 142 1.40 -11.90 -15.66
CA THR A 142 0.10 -11.61 -15.06
C THR A 142 0.12 -10.22 -14.46
N LEU A 143 -0.84 -9.37 -14.84
CA LEU A 143 -0.96 -8.03 -14.28
C LEU A 143 -1.70 -8.12 -12.94
N VAL A 144 -1.05 -7.64 -11.88
CA VAL A 144 -1.55 -7.67 -10.51
C VAL A 144 -1.35 -6.30 -9.84
N ASP A 145 -1.85 -6.11 -8.61
CA ASP A 145 -1.48 -4.92 -7.84
C ASP A 145 -0.03 -5.05 -7.33
N SER A 146 0.56 -3.95 -6.89
CA SER A 146 1.93 -3.89 -6.37
C SER A 146 2.18 -4.84 -5.21
N LEU A 147 1.17 -5.13 -4.38
CA LEU A 147 1.33 -6.05 -3.24
C LEU A 147 1.56 -7.51 -3.65
N GLU A 148 1.11 -7.94 -4.83
CA GLU A 148 1.31 -9.29 -5.35
C GLU A 148 2.40 -9.38 -6.42
N ALA A 149 3.01 -8.24 -6.77
CA ALA A 149 3.96 -8.16 -7.87
C ALA A 149 5.25 -8.89 -7.51
N ASN A 150 5.64 -9.83 -8.36
CA ASN A 150 6.92 -10.51 -8.30
C ASN A 150 7.36 -10.81 -9.74
N PRO A 151 8.27 -9.99 -10.33
CA PRO A 151 8.73 -10.18 -11.70
C PRO A 151 9.32 -11.56 -11.96
N SER A 152 10.00 -12.16 -10.96
CA SER A 152 10.59 -13.50 -11.06
C SER A 152 9.54 -14.60 -11.24
N ASP A 153 8.33 -14.41 -10.69
CA ASP A 153 7.20 -15.33 -10.85
C ASP A 153 6.32 -14.99 -12.08
N GLY A 154 6.73 -14.02 -12.90
CA GLY A 154 5.92 -13.52 -13.99
C GLY A 154 4.70 -12.70 -13.54
N ARG A 155 4.74 -12.08 -12.34
CA ARG A 155 3.69 -11.18 -11.84
C ARG A 155 4.17 -9.74 -11.87
N ILE A 156 3.49 -8.87 -12.63
CA ILE A 156 3.89 -7.48 -12.80
C ILE A 156 2.82 -6.56 -12.23
N SER A 157 3.26 -5.54 -11.48
CA SER A 157 2.35 -4.50 -11.00
C SER A 157 1.82 -3.65 -12.15
N VAL A 158 0.53 -3.37 -12.16
CA VAL A 158 -0.08 -2.35 -13.04
C VAL A 158 0.52 -0.96 -12.83
N LYS A 159 1.16 -0.69 -11.69
CA LYS A 159 1.83 0.59 -11.39
C LYS A 159 3.26 0.66 -11.92
N SER A 160 3.83 -0.45 -12.39
CA SER A 160 5.17 -0.46 -12.99
C SER A 160 5.18 0.18 -14.39
N PRO A 161 6.32 0.66 -14.91
CA PRO A 161 6.39 1.26 -16.25
C PRO A 161 5.86 0.35 -17.36
N LEU A 162 6.14 -0.95 -17.28
CA LEU A 162 5.62 -1.96 -18.19
C LEU A 162 4.12 -2.22 -17.96
N GLY A 163 3.68 -2.31 -16.70
CA GLY A 163 2.26 -2.48 -16.39
C GLY A 163 1.41 -1.31 -16.91
N GLN A 164 1.86 -0.08 -16.72
CA GLN A 164 1.17 1.12 -17.18
C GLN A 164 1.08 1.18 -18.71
N SER A 165 2.11 0.74 -19.44
CA SER A 165 2.07 0.72 -20.91
C SER A 165 1.15 -0.37 -21.47
N LEU A 166 0.91 -1.44 -20.71
CA LEU A 166 0.06 -2.57 -21.10
C LEU A 166 -1.42 -2.34 -20.82
N VAL A 167 -1.79 -1.66 -19.73
CA VAL A 167 -3.20 -1.48 -19.34
C VAL A 167 -3.98 -0.77 -20.46
N GLY A 168 -5.13 -1.34 -20.84
CA GLY A 168 -6.02 -0.81 -21.87
C GLY A 168 -5.66 -1.16 -23.31
N ARG A 169 -4.51 -1.82 -23.54
CA ARG A 169 -4.06 -2.27 -24.88
C ARG A 169 -4.77 -3.53 -25.34
N SER A 170 -4.83 -3.72 -26.65
CA SER A 170 -5.43 -4.89 -27.30
C SER A 170 -4.34 -5.83 -27.85
N ALA A 171 -4.70 -7.07 -28.16
CA ALA A 171 -3.79 -8.01 -28.82
C ALA A 171 -3.28 -7.43 -30.16
N ALA A 172 -2.06 -7.85 -30.55
CA ALA A 172 -1.26 -7.35 -31.67
C ALA A 172 -0.65 -5.95 -31.53
N GLU A 173 -0.97 -5.19 -30.48
CA GLU A 173 -0.32 -3.88 -30.24
C GLU A 173 1.12 -4.03 -29.74
N THR A 174 1.96 -3.06 -30.10
CA THR A 174 3.34 -2.99 -29.60
C THR A 174 3.44 -1.97 -28.48
N VAL A 175 4.04 -2.37 -27.35
CA VAL A 175 4.25 -1.50 -26.19
C VAL A 175 5.71 -1.13 -26.04
N GLU A 176 5.94 0.12 -25.69
CA GLU A 176 7.26 0.68 -25.43
C GLU A 176 7.27 1.29 -24.03
N TRP A 177 8.34 1.04 -23.28
CA TRP A 177 8.52 1.63 -21.95
C TRP A 177 10.00 1.85 -21.65
N ASN A 178 10.27 2.81 -20.78
CA ASN A 178 11.63 3.16 -20.37
C ASN A 178 11.97 2.54 -19.02
N VAL A 179 13.17 2.00 -18.91
CA VAL A 179 13.79 1.59 -17.65
C VAL A 179 15.12 2.34 -17.53
N GLY A 180 15.08 3.47 -16.82
CA GLY A 180 16.17 4.44 -16.81
C GLY A 180 16.39 5.02 -18.22
N LEU A 181 17.62 4.93 -18.73
CA LEU A 181 17.99 5.42 -20.07
C LEU A 181 17.71 4.41 -21.19
N ARG A 182 17.22 3.22 -20.87
CA ARG A 182 16.96 2.15 -21.86
C ARG A 182 15.48 2.12 -22.25
N ALA A 183 15.21 2.33 -23.53
CA ALA A 183 13.90 2.05 -24.11
C ALA A 183 13.78 0.55 -24.41
N ASN A 184 12.68 -0.06 -23.98
CA ASN A 184 12.35 -1.46 -24.23
C ASN A 184 11.06 -1.54 -25.04
N LYS A 185 10.97 -2.56 -25.90
CA LYS A 185 9.84 -2.77 -26.81
C LYS A 185 9.42 -4.23 -26.79
N LEU A 186 8.13 -4.48 -26.63
CA LEU A 186 7.54 -5.82 -26.70
C LEU A 186 6.22 -5.77 -27.48
N GLN A 187 5.93 -6.82 -28.23
CA GLN A 187 4.64 -6.98 -28.90
C GLN A 187 3.70 -7.83 -28.05
N LEU A 188 2.48 -7.34 -27.83
CA LEU A 188 1.42 -8.08 -27.16
C LEU A 188 0.75 -9.04 -28.14
N VAL A 189 0.84 -10.35 -27.90
CA VAL A 189 0.32 -11.38 -28.82
C VAL A 189 -1.03 -11.91 -28.35
N ARG A 190 -1.20 -12.09 -27.03
CA ARG A 190 -2.41 -12.70 -26.48
C ARG A 190 -2.78 -12.11 -25.13
N ILE A 191 -4.09 -12.06 -24.86
CA ILE A 191 -4.69 -11.67 -23.58
C ILE A 191 -5.56 -12.84 -23.10
N SER A 192 -5.51 -13.15 -21.79
CA SER A 192 -6.23 -14.28 -21.16
C SER A 192 -6.59 -14.01 -19.71
#